data_AF-A0A661XDQ3-F1
#
_entry.id   AF-A0A661XDQ3-F1
#
_cell.length_a   1.000
_cell.length_b   1.000
_cell.length_c   1.000
_cell.angle_alpha   90.00
_cell.angle_beta   90.00
_cell.angle_gamma   90.00
#
_symmetry.space_group_name_H-M   'P 1'
#
loop_
_entity.id
_entity.type
_entity.pdbx_description
1 polymer ?
#
loop_
_entity_poly.entity_id
_entity_poly.type
_entity_poly.pdbx_seq_one_letter_code
_entity_poly.pdbx_strand_id
1 'polypeptide(L)'
;MNTINNKSIYYPPGGILIWIIILLELVTFAAGIIAFSYQGSLNPGIFSDSKEALNVHIGFANTLILLTSGFFIAQSVHHLRKGNEAKSRKMMWGGMLIGLGFLVLKSYEFVDKIEHGFDMSHNAFFMYYWLLTGFHFMHVLV
;
A
#
# COMPACT_ATOMS: atom_id res chain seq x y z
N MET A 1 2.19 -25.42 -33.64
CA MET A 1 1.80 -24.71 -32.40
C MET A 1 2.99 -24.71 -31.47
N ASN A 2 3.71 -23.59 -31.34
CA ASN A 2 4.82 -23.47 -30.39
C ASN A 2 4.25 -23.40 -28.98
N THR A 3 4.51 -24.44 -28.18
CA THR A 3 4.26 -24.42 -26.74
C THR A 3 5.29 -23.49 -26.11
N ILE A 4 4.90 -22.24 -25.83
CA ILE A 4 5.75 -21.33 -25.06
C ILE A 4 5.97 -21.97 -23.69
N ASN A 5 7.21 -22.34 -23.40
CA ASN A 5 7.58 -22.91 -22.12
C ASN A 5 7.60 -21.78 -21.08
N ASN A 6 6.48 -21.62 -20.35
CA ASN A 6 6.21 -20.55 -19.39
C ASN A 6 7.08 -20.61 -18.10
N LYS A 7 8.18 -21.35 -18.11
CA LYS A 7 9.16 -21.47 -17.00
C LYS A 7 10.51 -20.86 -17.35
N SER A 8 10.56 -19.90 -18.28
CA SER A 8 11.77 -19.11 -18.52
C SER A 8 11.90 -18.05 -17.43
N ILE A 9 13.03 -18.02 -16.72
CA ILE A 9 13.40 -16.94 -15.77
C ILE A 9 13.29 -15.56 -16.45
N TYR A 10 13.53 -15.50 -17.77
CA TYR A 10 13.48 -14.26 -18.55
C TYR A 10 12.06 -13.78 -18.89
N TYR A 11 11.01 -14.58 -18.66
CA TYR A 11 9.62 -14.24 -18.94
C TYR A 11 8.70 -14.56 -17.75
N PRO A 12 8.77 -13.77 -16.67
CA PRO A 12 7.91 -13.97 -15.51
C PRO A 12 6.46 -13.53 -15.81
N PRO A 13 5.47 -13.94 -15.00
CA PRO A 13 4.09 -13.48 -15.13
C PRO A 13 4.01 -11.96 -15.09
N GLY A 14 3.36 -11.35 -16.09
CA GLY A 14 3.29 -9.88 -16.26
C GLY A 14 4.48 -9.27 -17.03
N GLY A 15 5.49 -10.06 -17.40
CA GLY A 15 6.68 -9.59 -18.12
C GLY A 15 7.75 -9.02 -17.19
N ILE A 16 9.00 -8.98 -17.68
CA ILE A 16 10.17 -8.56 -16.87
C ILE A 16 10.07 -7.11 -16.38
N LEU A 17 9.40 -6.23 -17.14
CA LEU A 17 9.25 -4.82 -16.81
C LEU A 17 8.47 -4.61 -15.49
N ILE A 18 7.38 -5.36 -15.28
CA ILE A 18 6.58 -5.29 -14.05
C ILE A 18 7.42 -5.64 -12.83
N TRP A 19 8.28 -6.67 -12.94
CA TRP A 19 9.16 -7.08 -11.85
C TRP A 19 10.24 -6.04 -11.53
N ILE A 20 10.81 -5.40 -12.55
CA ILE A 20 11.77 -4.31 -12.36
C ILE A 20 11.09 -3.13 -11.62
N ILE A 21 9.87 -2.77 -12.00
CA ILE A 21 9.11 -1.69 -11.35
C ILE A 21 8.82 -2.05 -9.88
N ILE A 22 8.32 -3.25 -9.61
CA ILE A 22 8.05 -3.70 -8.23
C ILE A 22 9.33 -3.67 -7.38
N LEU A 23 10.47 -4.12 -7.92
CA LEU A 23 11.74 -4.07 -7.20
C LEU A 23 12.21 -2.64 -6.94
N LEU A 24 12.05 -1.75 -7.91
CA LEU A 24 12.37 -0.33 -7.76
C LEU A 24 11.51 0.29 -6.64
N GLU A 25 10.20 0.08 -6.67
CA GLU A 25 9.29 0.56 -5.63
C GLU A 25 9.66 0.00 -4.25
N LEU A 26 9.97 -1.30 -4.16
CA LEU A 26 10.39 -1.92 -2.91
C LEU A 26 11.66 -1.29 -2.35
N VAL A 27 12.66 -1.00 -3.20
CA VAL A 27 13.89 -0.31 -2.78
C VAL A 27 13.59 1.12 -2.33
N THR A 28 12.75 1.85 -3.05
CA THR A 28 12.36 3.23 -2.70
C THR A 28 11.65 3.28 -1.33
N PHE A 29 10.65 2.42 -1.10
CA PHE A 29 9.98 2.35 0.20
C PHE A 29 10.92 1.88 1.32
N ALA A 30 11.78 0.90 1.06
CA ALA A 30 12.76 0.44 2.04
C ALA A 30 13.72 1.56 2.45
N ALA A 31 14.24 2.33 1.49
CA ALA A 31 15.10 3.47 1.78
C ALA A 31 14.38 4.53 2.64
N GLY A 32 13.13 4.84 2.32
CA GLY A 32 12.32 5.77 3.11
C GLY A 32 12.05 5.28 4.54
N ILE A 33 11.75 3.99 4.73
CA ILE A 33 11.55 3.39 6.05
C ILE A 33 12.84 3.37 6.87
N ILE A 34 13.99 3.09 6.24
CA ILE A 34 15.31 3.15 6.88
C ILE A 34 15.60 4.58 7.34
N ALA A 35 15.37 5.58 6.47
CA ALA A 35 15.56 6.99 6.81
C ALA A 35 14.64 7.44 7.96
N PHE A 36 13.36 7.05 7.94
CA PHE A 36 12.42 7.29 9.03
C PHE A 36 12.88 6.67 10.35
N SER A 37 13.33 5.42 10.32
CA SER A 37 13.79 4.68 11.51
C SER A 37 15.08 5.29 12.07
N TYR A 38 16.01 5.68 11.20
CA TYR A 38 17.24 6.38 11.58
C TYR A 38 16.92 7.72 12.25
N GLN A 39 16.03 8.53 11.66
CA GLN A 39 15.61 9.80 12.25
C GLN A 39 14.92 9.62 13.61
N GLY A 40 14.14 8.56 13.76
CA GLY A 40 13.50 8.19 15.03
C GLY A 40 14.50 7.78 16.11
N SER A 41 15.62 7.15 15.72
CA SER A 41 16.70 6.84 16.66
C SER A 41 17.42 8.09 17.16
N LEU A 42 17.52 9.15 16.33
CA LEU A 42 18.12 10.43 16.70
C LEU A 42 17.21 11.30 17.57
N ASN A 43 15.89 11.16 17.44
CA ASN A 43 14.90 11.97 18.15
C ASN A 43 13.81 11.12 18.83
N PRO A 44 14.14 10.28 19.83
CA PRO A 44 13.19 9.32 20.39
C PRO A 44 11.96 9.99 21.05
N GLY A 45 12.15 11.12 21.74
CA GLY A 45 11.06 11.85 22.40
C GLY A 45 10.02 12.35 21.39
N ILE A 46 10.46 13.13 20.39
CA ILE A 46 9.58 13.64 19.32
C ILE A 46 8.84 12.50 18.61
N PHE A 47 9.51 11.39 18.34
CA PHE A 47 8.89 10.23 17.68
C PHE A 47 7.94 9.46 18.59
N SER A 48 8.13 9.46 19.90
CA SER A 48 7.18 8.90 20.86
C SER A 48 5.91 9.75 20.88
N ASP A 49 6.06 11.06 21.10
CA ASP A 49 4.94 11.99 21.21
C ASP A 49 4.13 12.04 19.90
N SER A 50 4.82 12.06 18.74
CA SER A 50 4.15 12.10 17.44
C SER A 50 3.43 10.80 17.09
N LYS A 51 3.86 9.65 17.63
CA LYS A 51 3.14 8.37 17.46
C LYS A 51 1.81 8.37 18.20
N GLU A 52 1.74 8.99 19.38
CA GLU A 52 0.50 9.09 20.15
C GLU A 52 -0.56 9.95 19.45
N ALA A 53 -0.14 10.87 18.59
CA ALA A 53 -1.04 11.63 17.75
C ALA A 53 -1.71 10.80 16.62
N LEU A 54 -1.24 9.57 16.35
CA LEU A 54 -1.82 8.68 15.34
C LEU A 54 -2.93 7.79 15.91
N ASN A 55 -3.96 7.53 15.08
CA ASN A 55 -5.04 6.63 15.46
C ASN A 55 -4.74 5.19 15.04
N VAL A 56 -4.33 4.37 16.01
CA VAL A 56 -4.01 2.95 15.79
C VAL A 56 -5.20 2.14 15.29
N HIS A 57 -6.43 2.49 15.70
CA HIS A 57 -7.64 1.78 15.27
C HIS A 57 -7.93 1.99 13.79
N ILE A 58 -7.75 3.22 13.27
CA ILE A 58 -7.87 3.51 11.84
C ILE A 58 -6.77 2.77 11.06
N GLY A 59 -5.53 2.78 11.56
CA GLY A 59 -4.43 2.03 10.95
C GLY A 59 -4.70 0.51 10.87
N PHE A 60 -5.23 -0.07 11.94
CA PHE A 60 -5.61 -1.47 12.00
C PHE A 60 -6.77 -1.80 11.06
N ALA A 61 -7.82 -0.98 11.04
CA ALA A 61 -8.95 -1.14 10.13
C ALA A 61 -8.50 -1.10 8.66
N ASN A 62 -7.63 -0.14 8.30
CA ASN A 62 -7.04 -0.03 6.97
C ASN A 62 -6.25 -1.29 6.58
N THR A 63 -5.50 -1.87 7.51
CA THR A 63 -4.76 -3.11 7.28
C THR A 63 -5.70 -4.28 6.98
N LEU A 64 -6.78 -4.44 7.76
CA LEU A 64 -7.78 -5.48 7.50
C LEU A 64 -8.47 -5.30 6.15
N ILE A 65 -8.80 -4.05 5.80
CA ILE A 65 -9.41 -3.70 4.52
C ILE A 65 -8.49 -4.11 3.36
N LEU A 66 -7.22 -3.72 3.38
CA LEU A 66 -6.28 -4.03 2.30
C LEU A 66 -5.98 -5.54 2.21
N LEU A 67 -5.84 -6.24 3.33
CA LEU A 67 -5.68 -7.69 3.33
C LEU A 67 -6.89 -8.41 2.72
N THR A 68 -8.10 -7.96 3.09
CA THR A 68 -9.35 -8.52 2.55
C THR A 68 -9.49 -8.22 1.05
N SER A 69 -9.18 -6.99 0.64
CA SER A 69 -9.15 -6.61 -0.78
C SER A 69 -8.18 -7.49 -1.58
N GLY A 70 -6.95 -7.65 -1.08
CA GLY A 70 -5.93 -8.50 -1.71
C GLY A 70 -6.36 -9.96 -1.82
N PHE A 71 -7.05 -10.50 -0.81
CA PHE A 71 -7.63 -11.84 -0.87
C PHE A 71 -8.67 -11.97 -2.00
N PHE A 72 -9.56 -10.99 -2.16
CA PHE A 72 -10.54 -10.99 -3.26
C PHE A 72 -9.87 -10.93 -4.63
N ILE A 73 -8.81 -10.13 -4.79
CA ILE A 73 -8.03 -10.09 -6.04
C ILE A 73 -7.32 -11.43 -6.31
N ALA A 74 -6.73 -12.06 -5.28
CA ALA A 74 -6.13 -13.39 -5.43
C ALA A 74 -7.16 -14.45 -5.87
N GLN A 75 -8.37 -14.42 -5.28
CA GLN A 75 -9.48 -15.28 -5.67
C GLN A 75 -9.99 -14.99 -7.08
N SER A 76 -9.96 -13.72 -7.52
CA SER A 76 -10.26 -13.35 -8.90
C SER A 76 -9.32 -14.05 -9.88
N VAL A 77 -8.00 -14.00 -9.62
CA VAL A 77 -6.99 -14.67 -10.46
C VAL A 77 -7.18 -16.18 -10.45
N HIS A 78 -7.48 -16.78 -9.29
CA HIS A 78 -7.76 -18.22 -9.18
C HIS A 78 -8.96 -18.65 -10.03
N HIS A 79 -10.06 -17.89 -9.99
CA HIS A 79 -11.24 -18.18 -10.80
C HIS A 79 -11.01 -17.96 -12.29
N LEU A 80 -10.21 -16.95 -12.65
CA LEU A 80 -9.82 -16.71 -14.04
C LEU A 80 -9.02 -17.87 -14.62
N ARG A 81 -8.05 -18.41 -13.84
CA ARG A 81 -7.27 -19.60 -14.24
C ARG A 81 -8.11 -20.87 -14.40
N LYS A 82 -9.27 -20.94 -13.74
CA LYS A 82 -10.24 -22.04 -13.88
C LYS A 82 -11.26 -21.83 -15.02
N GLY A 83 -11.11 -20.77 -15.81
CA GLY A 83 -12.04 -20.42 -16.89
C GLY A 83 -13.38 -19.84 -16.42
N ASN A 84 -13.52 -19.49 -15.14
CA ASN A 84 -14.76 -18.90 -14.61
C ASN A 84 -14.65 -17.37 -14.58
N GLU A 85 -14.82 -16.75 -15.75
CA GLU A 85 -14.71 -15.30 -15.92
C GLU A 85 -15.77 -14.52 -15.12
N ALA A 86 -17.00 -15.03 -15.04
CA ALA A 86 -18.09 -14.38 -14.32
C ALA A 86 -17.76 -14.25 -12.81
N LYS A 87 -17.25 -15.32 -12.20
CA LYS A 87 -16.84 -15.29 -10.79
C LYS A 87 -15.57 -14.48 -10.58
N SER A 88 -14.60 -14.56 -11.50
CA SER A 88 -13.41 -13.72 -11.48
C SER A 88 -13.77 -12.23 -11.45
N ARG A 89 -14.63 -11.78 -12.37
CA ARG A 89 -15.09 -10.38 -12.44
C ARG A 89 -15.78 -9.92 -11.15
N LYS A 90 -16.64 -10.76 -10.56
CA LYS A 90 -17.30 -10.46 -9.28
C LYS A 90 -16.30 -10.29 -8.14
N MET A 91 -15.31 -11.18 -8.04
CA MET A 91 -14.26 -11.08 -7.02
C MET A 91 -13.38 -9.84 -7.22
N MET A 92 -13.05 -9.51 -8.47
CA MET A 92 -12.29 -8.31 -8.80
C MET A 92 -13.00 -7.03 -8.34
N TRP A 93 -14.28 -6.87 -8.72
CA TRP A 93 -15.09 -5.73 -8.27
C TRP A 93 -15.24 -5.67 -6.74
N GLY A 94 -15.43 -6.83 -6.10
CA GLY A 94 -15.48 -6.90 -4.63
C GLY A 94 -14.17 -6.41 -3.99
N GLY A 95 -13.01 -6.84 -4.53
CA GLY A 95 -11.70 -6.37 -4.07
C GLY A 95 -11.52 -4.87 -4.25
N MET A 96 -11.90 -4.33 -5.42
CA MET A 96 -11.81 -2.89 -5.69
C MET A 96 -12.70 -2.06 -4.74
N LEU A 97 -13.96 -2.46 -4.53
CA LEU A 97 -14.87 -1.77 -3.61
C LEU A 97 -14.36 -1.77 -2.17
N ILE A 98 -13.78 -2.89 -1.71
CA ILE A 98 -13.15 -2.95 -0.39
C ILE A 98 -11.94 -2.00 -0.34
N GLY A 99 -11.10 -1.99 -1.39
CA GLY A 99 -9.96 -1.08 -1.50
C GLY A 99 -10.33 0.41 -1.45
N LEU A 100 -11.48 0.80 -2.00
CA LEU A 100 -11.99 2.17 -1.87
C LEU A 100 -12.23 2.57 -0.40
N GLY A 101 -12.58 1.61 0.47
CA GLY A 101 -12.72 1.85 1.90
C GLY A 101 -11.42 2.34 2.54
N PHE A 102 -10.26 1.84 2.10
CA PHE A 102 -8.97 2.32 2.54
C PHE A 102 -8.76 3.78 2.15
N LEU A 103 -9.09 4.16 0.90
CA LEU A 103 -8.94 5.53 0.42
C LEU A 103 -9.79 6.50 1.25
N VAL A 104 -11.06 6.14 1.52
CA VAL A 104 -11.96 6.99 2.33
C VAL A 104 -11.42 7.18 3.74
N LEU A 105 -11.07 6.08 4.44
CA LEU A 105 -10.57 6.17 5.81
C LEU A 105 -9.24 6.91 5.91
N LYS A 106 -8.34 6.70 4.95
CA LYS A 106 -7.04 7.37 4.94
C LYS A 106 -7.17 8.85 4.61
N SER A 107 -8.08 9.24 3.70
CA SER A 107 -8.40 10.65 3.45
C SER A 107 -8.98 11.33 4.69
N TYR A 108 -9.87 10.66 5.43
CA TYR A 108 -10.38 11.18 6.70
C TYR A 108 -9.24 11.41 7.72
N GLU A 109 -8.33 10.45 7.87
CA GLU A 109 -7.16 10.59 8.74
C GLU A 109 -6.25 11.75 8.30
N PHE A 110 -6.05 11.95 6.99
CA PHE A 110 -5.26 13.07 6.48
C PHE A 110 -5.89 14.43 6.80
N VAL A 111 -7.20 14.57 6.62
CA VAL A 111 -7.91 15.81 6.96
C VAL A 111 -7.78 16.09 8.47
N ASP A 112 -8.06 15.09 9.31
CA ASP A 112 -7.91 15.19 10.76
C ASP A 112 -6.49 15.66 11.17
N LYS A 113 -5.44 15.11 10.55
CA LYS A 113 -4.05 15.48 10.89
C LYS A 113 -3.71 16.91 10.46
N ILE A 114 -4.19 17.35 9.29
CA ILE A 114 -3.99 18.72 8.83
C ILE A 114 -4.73 19.71 9.73
N GLU A 115 -5.97 19.40 10.14
CA GLU A 115 -6.76 20.25 11.03
C GLU A 115 -6.13 20.42 12.42
N HIS A 116 -5.41 19.39 12.90
CA HIS A 116 -4.63 19.47 14.14
C HIS A 116 -3.24 20.11 13.97
N GLY A 117 -2.89 20.62 12.79
CA GLY A 117 -1.62 21.29 12.53
C GLY A 117 -0.42 20.35 12.31
N PHE A 118 -0.68 19.07 12.03
CA PHE A 118 0.34 18.07 11.74
C PHE A 118 0.63 17.99 10.24
N ASP A 119 1.11 19.10 9.66
CA ASP A 119 1.53 19.14 8.26
C ASP A 119 2.95 18.57 8.04
N MET A 120 3.44 18.59 6.79
CA MET A 120 4.78 18.08 6.44
C MET A 120 5.93 18.85 7.12
N SER A 121 5.71 20.11 7.51
CA SER A 121 6.71 20.99 8.13
C SER A 121 6.73 20.90 9.66
N HIS A 122 5.73 20.24 10.26
CA HIS A 122 5.57 20.16 11.71
C HIS A 122 6.80 19.57 12.41
N ASN A 123 7.23 18.38 12.02
CA ASN A 123 8.49 17.78 12.47
C ASN A 123 8.92 16.66 11.51
N ALA A 124 10.11 16.09 11.75
CA ALA A 124 10.64 15.03 10.89
C ALA A 124 9.76 13.75 10.87
N PHE A 125 9.06 13.43 11.96
CA PHE A 125 8.13 12.30 11.99
C PHE A 125 6.98 12.52 11.00
N PHE A 126 6.31 13.67 11.06
CA PHE A 126 5.19 13.97 10.18
C PHE A 126 5.63 14.14 8.72
N MET A 127 6.80 14.73 8.46
CA MET A 127 7.38 14.78 7.12
C MET A 127 7.48 13.39 6.48
N TYR A 128 8.07 12.42 7.18
CA TYR A 128 8.18 11.04 6.69
C TYR A 128 6.83 10.31 6.68
N TYR A 129 5.95 10.57 7.67
CA TYR A 129 4.58 10.05 7.68
C TYR A 129 3.82 10.44 6.41
N TRP A 130 3.90 11.71 5.99
CA TRP A 130 3.24 12.21 4.79
C TRP A 130 3.90 11.67 3.52
N LEU A 131 5.23 11.56 3.50
CA LEU A 131 5.96 11.03 2.34
C LEU A 131 5.65 9.55 2.09
N LEU A 132 5.84 8.68 3.09
CA LEU A 132 5.58 7.24 2.99
C LEU A 132 4.07 6.97 2.85
N THR A 133 3.32 7.67 3.70
CA THR A 133 1.86 7.87 3.74
C THR A 133 1.17 8.08 2.41
N GLY A 134 1.42 9.27 1.90
CA GLY A 134 0.79 9.85 0.73
C GLY A 134 1.26 9.17 -0.54
N PHE A 135 2.54 8.79 -0.64
CA PHE A 135 3.00 8.01 -1.77
C PHE A 135 2.29 6.66 -1.83
N HIS A 136 2.19 5.92 -0.72
CA HIS A 136 1.42 4.69 -0.67
C HIS A 136 -0.06 4.89 -1.01
N PHE A 137 -0.69 5.96 -0.51
CA PHE A 137 -2.07 6.31 -0.88
C PHE A 137 -2.23 6.47 -2.40
N MET A 138 -1.31 7.19 -3.05
CA MET A 138 -1.33 7.36 -4.50
C MET A 138 -1.12 6.04 -5.26
N HIS A 139 -0.34 5.09 -4.72
CA HIS A 139 -0.18 3.76 -5.33
C HIS A 139 -1.47 2.96 -5.29
N VAL A 140 -2.24 3.07 -4.22
CA VAL A 140 -3.52 2.35 -4.09
C VAL A 140 -4.61 3.00 -4.94
N LEU A 141 -4.50 4.30 -5.22
CA LEU A 141 -5.47 5.04 -6.02
C LEU A 141 -5.40 4.71 -7.53
N VAL A 142 -4.21 4.41 -8.05
CA VAL A 142 -3.95 4.12 -9.48
C VAL A 142 -4.16 2.65 -9.79
#